data_AF-A0A3R7PRT5-F1
#
_entry.id   AF-A0A3R7PRT5-F1
#
_cell.length_a   1.000
_cell.length_b   1.000
_cell.length_c   1.000
_cell.angle_alpha   90.00
_cell.angle_beta   90.00
_cell.angle_gamma   90.00
#
_symmetry.space_group_name_H-M   'P 1'
#
loop_
_entity.id
_entity.type
_entity.pdbx_description
1 polymer ?
#
loop_
_entity_poly.entity_id
_entity_poly.type
_entity_poly.pdbx_seq_one_letter_code
_entity_poly.pdbx_strand_id
1 'polypeptide(L)'
;MFRSSTFLVLLLVSSVPSSHAACAPVCRGTGVVDGSRVPDPNNCHYYYICLQNGADLEPSPVSFPCEEGTDFDALTRTCKDPSSPGFMCDKSCFNCNYYCSEKDIIADPWDCGTYYYCTEGLPSQGLPCPAEKPYFDGDACQTDAGKCCSCISYCSAADRNRLVADVFDCTSYYYCNKVGPVEPFFHSTCPAGNFDYIYQRCSETYPCFEQCSEGRTRK
;
A
#
# COMPACT_ATOMS: atom_id res chain seq x y z
N MET A 1 -40.23 9.29 61.94
CA MET A 1 -39.35 10.06 61.04
C MET A 1 -38.21 9.17 60.59
N PHE A 2 -38.23 8.64 59.36
CA PHE A 2 -37.02 8.25 58.61
C PHE A 2 -37.44 8.20 57.12
N ARG A 3 -36.93 9.12 56.31
CA ARG A 3 -37.17 9.20 54.86
C ARG A 3 -36.12 8.33 54.16
N SER A 4 -36.56 7.33 53.41
CA SER A 4 -35.71 6.57 52.48
C SER A 4 -35.64 7.33 51.16
N SER A 5 -34.44 7.75 50.76
CA SER A 5 -34.18 8.48 49.51
C SER A 5 -33.46 7.52 48.56
N THR A 6 -34.21 6.91 47.65
CA THR A 6 -33.67 6.05 46.58
C THR A 6 -33.06 6.94 45.51
N PHE A 7 -31.73 6.89 45.35
CA PHE A 7 -31.02 7.51 44.24
C PHE A 7 -31.13 6.61 43.00
N LEU A 8 -31.81 7.11 41.97
CA LEU A 8 -31.89 6.50 40.64
C LEU A 8 -30.61 6.86 39.86
N VAL A 9 -29.70 5.91 39.70
CA VAL A 9 -28.49 6.08 38.88
C VAL A 9 -28.88 5.86 37.41
N LEU A 10 -29.02 6.94 36.63
CA LEU A 10 -29.12 6.86 35.18
C LEU A 10 -27.75 6.49 34.60
N LEU A 11 -27.62 5.25 34.13
CA LEU A 11 -26.51 4.81 33.28
C LEU A 11 -26.68 5.43 31.89
N LEU A 12 -25.91 6.48 31.62
CA LEU A 12 -25.70 7.01 30.28
C LEU A 12 -24.91 5.97 29.47
N VAL A 13 -25.60 5.23 28.60
CA VAL A 13 -24.97 4.35 27.62
C VAL A 13 -24.41 5.24 26.53
N SER A 14 -23.12 5.57 26.62
CA SER A 14 -22.39 6.25 25.55
C SER A 14 -22.32 5.29 24.36
N SER A 15 -23.17 5.49 23.35
CA SER A 15 -23.02 4.82 22.06
C SER A 15 -21.75 5.35 21.40
N VAL A 16 -20.64 4.62 21.54
CA VAL A 16 -19.43 4.86 20.78
C VAL A 16 -19.81 4.69 19.30
N PRO A 17 -19.61 5.71 18.44
CA PRO A 17 -19.91 5.57 17.03
C PRO A 17 -19.03 4.44 16.46
N SER A 18 -19.73 3.50 15.83
CA SER A 18 -19.19 2.33 15.18
C SER A 18 -18.11 2.73 14.17
N SER A 19 -16.90 2.21 14.33
CA SER A 19 -15.74 2.42 13.45
C SER A 19 -15.85 1.72 12.10
N HIS A 20 -17.05 1.66 11.52
CA HIS A 20 -17.30 0.99 10.25
C HIS A 20 -17.17 1.97 9.09
N ALA A 21 -15.93 2.12 8.62
CA ALA A 21 -15.60 1.86 7.22
C ALA A 21 -14.08 1.69 7.15
N ALA A 22 -13.58 0.47 7.34
CA ALA A 22 -12.14 0.19 7.34
C ALA A 22 -11.47 0.53 5.99
N CYS A 23 -12.27 0.74 4.94
CA CYS A 23 -11.79 1.12 3.61
C CYS A 23 -12.66 2.18 2.93
N ALA A 24 -12.66 3.38 3.51
CA ALA A 24 -13.26 4.56 2.92
C ALA A 24 -12.26 5.73 2.88
N PRO A 25 -12.34 6.62 1.87
CA PRO A 25 -11.55 7.84 1.83
C PRO A 25 -11.79 8.69 3.08
N VAL A 26 -10.73 9.33 3.60
CA VAL A 26 -10.77 10.03 4.89
C VAL A 26 -10.66 11.55 4.69
N CYS A 27 -11.77 12.26 4.87
CA CYS A 27 -11.83 13.73 4.84
C CYS A 27 -11.59 14.38 6.21
N ARG A 28 -10.53 13.96 6.90
CA ARG A 28 -10.18 14.45 8.24
C ARG A 28 -8.67 14.61 8.36
N GLY A 29 -8.22 15.55 9.19
CA GLY A 29 -6.81 15.78 9.47
C GLY A 29 -6.35 17.21 9.15
N THR A 30 -5.12 17.52 9.53
CA THR A 30 -4.56 18.87 9.37
C THR A 30 -4.52 19.27 7.90
N GLY A 31 -5.02 20.47 7.60
CA GLY A 31 -5.04 21.03 6.25
C GLY A 31 -6.03 20.35 5.30
N VAL A 32 -6.93 19.49 5.77
CA VAL A 32 -8.08 19.02 4.98
C VAL A 32 -9.25 19.98 5.22
N VAL A 33 -9.70 20.63 4.15
CA VAL A 33 -10.80 21.59 4.10
C VAL A 33 -11.73 21.28 2.93
N ASP A 34 -12.86 21.97 2.84
CA ASP A 34 -13.75 21.90 1.68
C ASP A 34 -12.98 22.10 0.36
N GLY A 35 -13.21 21.21 -0.61
CA GLY A 35 -12.48 21.14 -1.88
C GLY A 35 -11.12 20.43 -1.83
N SER A 36 -10.64 19.99 -0.67
CA SER A 36 -9.39 19.23 -0.58
C SER A 36 -9.49 17.89 -1.29
N ARG A 37 -8.41 17.45 -1.92
CA ARG A 37 -8.32 16.12 -2.52
C ARG A 37 -7.72 15.14 -1.51
N VAL A 38 -8.27 13.95 -1.43
CA VAL A 38 -7.80 12.86 -0.56
C VAL A 38 -7.71 11.56 -1.38
N PRO A 39 -6.77 10.66 -1.06
CA PRO A 39 -6.56 9.47 -1.86
C PRO A 39 -7.78 8.52 -1.83
N ASP A 40 -7.98 7.76 -2.91
CA ASP A 40 -8.77 6.54 -2.84
C ASP A 40 -7.91 5.43 -2.21
N PRO A 41 -8.26 4.91 -1.03
CA PRO A 41 -7.43 3.92 -0.35
C PRO A 41 -7.38 2.56 -1.08
N ASN A 42 -8.25 2.34 -2.08
CA ASN A 42 -8.31 1.12 -2.88
C ASN A 42 -7.71 1.30 -4.28
N ASN A 43 -7.30 2.51 -4.67
CA ASN A 43 -6.83 2.77 -6.02
C ASN A 43 -5.94 4.01 -6.12
N CYS A 44 -4.64 3.79 -6.37
CA CYS A 44 -3.67 4.86 -6.52
C CYS A 44 -4.03 5.85 -7.64
N HIS A 45 -4.75 5.39 -8.66
CA HIS A 45 -5.09 6.23 -9.81
C HIS A 45 -6.25 7.19 -9.53
N TYR A 46 -6.95 7.05 -8.41
CA TYR A 46 -8.15 7.80 -8.10
C TYR A 46 -8.03 8.58 -6.79
N TYR A 47 -8.81 9.64 -6.70
CA TYR A 47 -8.95 10.46 -5.50
C TYR A 47 -10.39 10.90 -5.28
N TYR A 48 -10.69 11.32 -4.07
CA TYR A 48 -11.96 11.93 -3.70
C TYR A 48 -11.76 13.41 -3.40
N ILE A 49 -12.83 14.18 -3.54
CA ILE A 49 -12.87 15.58 -3.11
C ILE A 49 -13.67 15.65 -1.82
N CYS A 50 -13.11 16.27 -0.79
CA CYS A 50 -13.81 16.54 0.45
C CYS A 50 -14.80 17.69 0.25
N LEU A 51 -16.05 17.45 0.57
CA LEU A 51 -17.16 18.39 0.42
C LEU A 51 -17.74 18.71 1.79
N GLN A 52 -18.00 19.98 2.06
CA GLN A 52 -18.67 20.42 3.27
C GLN A 52 -20.13 19.95 3.26
N ASN A 53 -20.49 19.11 4.23
CA ASN A 53 -21.85 18.67 4.48
C ASN A 53 -22.25 19.00 5.92
N GLY A 54 -22.93 20.14 6.10
CA GLY A 54 -23.26 20.64 7.43
C GLY A 54 -22.01 21.03 8.21
N ALA A 55 -21.78 20.41 9.37
CA ALA A 55 -20.60 20.64 10.21
C ALA A 55 -19.41 19.75 9.86
N ASP A 56 -19.62 18.71 9.04
CA ASP A 56 -18.61 17.70 8.72
C ASP A 56 -18.10 17.86 7.28
N LEU A 57 -16.89 17.34 7.04
CA LEU A 57 -16.36 17.13 5.69
C LEU A 57 -16.56 15.66 5.31
N GLU A 58 -17.19 15.44 4.17
CA GLU A 58 -17.44 14.10 3.63
C GLU A 58 -16.76 13.95 2.27
N PRO A 59 -16.20 12.77 1.94
CA PRO A 59 -15.72 12.49 0.60
C PRO A 59 -16.84 12.60 -0.44
N SER A 60 -16.49 12.97 -1.66
CA SER A 60 -17.40 12.93 -2.80
C SER A 60 -18.02 11.54 -2.99
N PRO A 61 -19.26 11.44 -3.50
CA PRO A 61 -19.91 10.14 -3.70
C PRO A 61 -19.26 9.29 -4.80
N VAL A 62 -18.40 9.90 -5.62
CA VAL A 62 -17.63 9.26 -6.68
C VAL A 62 -16.17 9.67 -6.55
N SER A 63 -15.27 8.79 -6.98
CA SER A 63 -13.86 9.12 -7.15
C SER A 63 -13.59 9.76 -8.51
N PHE A 64 -12.47 10.45 -8.61
CA PHE A 64 -11.99 11.14 -9.80
C PHE A 64 -10.66 10.52 -10.22
N PRO A 65 -10.48 10.20 -11.51
CA PRO A 65 -9.22 9.66 -12.00
C PRO A 65 -8.16 10.76 -12.06
N CYS A 66 -6.91 10.35 -11.93
CA CYS A 66 -5.77 11.12 -12.36
C CYS A 66 -5.64 11.11 -13.88
N GLU A 67 -4.79 12.00 -14.41
CA GLU A 67 -4.50 12.06 -15.84
C GLU A 67 -3.73 10.80 -16.25
N GLU A 68 -3.83 10.39 -17.52
CA GLU A 68 -3.13 9.20 -18.01
C GLU A 68 -1.63 9.26 -17.69
N GLY A 69 -1.10 8.18 -17.12
CA GLY A 69 0.30 8.09 -16.71
C GLY A 69 0.63 8.77 -15.38
N THR A 70 -0.37 9.26 -14.65
CA THR A 70 -0.20 9.82 -13.31
C THR A 70 -1.08 9.11 -12.30
N ASP A 71 -0.63 9.07 -11.04
CA ASP A 71 -1.38 8.56 -9.91
C ASP A 71 -1.46 9.61 -8.80
N PHE A 72 -2.38 9.44 -7.86
CA PHE A 72 -2.62 10.39 -6.79
C PHE A 72 -1.63 10.20 -5.65
N ASP A 73 -0.73 11.17 -5.50
CA ASP A 73 0.23 11.21 -4.41
C ASP A 73 -0.46 11.65 -3.11
N ALA A 74 -0.53 10.75 -2.13
CA ALA A 74 -1.20 10.96 -0.84
C ALA A 74 -0.51 12.05 0.01
N LEU A 75 0.79 12.28 -0.18
CA LEU A 75 1.55 13.29 0.56
C LEU A 75 1.24 14.71 0.06
N THR A 76 1.39 14.94 -1.25
CA THR A 76 1.20 16.27 -1.84
C THR A 76 -0.24 16.52 -2.30
N ARG A 77 -1.11 15.51 -2.25
CA ARG A 77 -2.53 15.55 -2.61
C ARG A 77 -2.77 16.01 -4.05
N THR A 78 -1.92 15.54 -4.96
CA THR A 78 -1.96 15.88 -6.39
C THR A 78 -1.63 14.67 -7.24
N CYS A 79 -2.15 14.65 -8.47
CA CYS A 79 -1.75 13.65 -9.45
C CYS A 79 -0.34 13.95 -9.94
N LYS A 80 0.53 12.94 -9.92
CA LYS A 80 1.92 13.05 -10.37
C LYS A 80 2.35 11.78 -11.07
N ASP A 81 3.43 11.89 -11.83
CA ASP A 81 4.13 10.70 -12.32
C ASP A 81 4.52 9.86 -11.08
N PRO A 82 4.04 8.61 -10.99
CA PRO A 82 4.32 7.78 -9.82
C PRO A 82 5.84 7.49 -9.73
N SER A 83 6.61 7.56 -10.83
CA SER A 83 8.09 7.53 -10.79
C SER A 83 8.74 8.77 -10.13
N SER A 84 7.98 9.76 -9.68
CA SER A 84 8.53 10.97 -9.06
C SER A 84 9.13 10.66 -7.68
N PRO A 85 10.32 11.20 -7.33
CA PRO A 85 10.90 11.03 -6.01
C PRO A 85 9.95 11.46 -4.90
N GLY A 86 9.75 10.58 -3.91
CA GLY A 86 8.88 10.84 -2.76
C GLY A 86 7.39 10.74 -3.06
N PHE A 87 6.99 10.14 -4.19
CA PHE A 87 5.62 9.71 -4.40
C PHE A 87 5.20 8.67 -3.36
N MET A 88 3.96 8.77 -2.88
CA MET A 88 3.34 7.78 -2.02
C MET A 88 1.88 7.56 -2.42
N CYS A 89 1.55 6.34 -2.82
CA CYS A 89 0.17 5.90 -2.90
C CYS A 89 -0.35 5.46 -1.53
N ASP A 90 -1.59 5.85 -1.20
CA ASP A 90 -2.32 5.27 -0.08
C ASP A 90 -2.85 3.89 -0.46
N LYS A 91 -2.14 2.85 -0.04
CA LYS A 91 -2.53 1.44 -0.21
C LYS A 91 -3.19 0.86 1.04
N SER A 92 -3.72 1.70 1.95
CA SER A 92 -4.27 1.24 3.23
C SER A 92 -5.39 0.19 3.09
N CYS A 93 -6.02 0.08 1.92
CA CYS A 93 -7.04 -0.90 1.63
C CYS A 93 -6.71 -1.94 0.56
N PHE A 94 -5.48 -1.94 0.08
CA PHE A 94 -5.00 -3.03 -0.72
C PHE A 94 -4.68 -4.20 0.21
N ASN A 95 -5.49 -5.26 0.16
CA ASN A 95 -5.25 -6.47 0.92
C ASN A 95 -4.26 -7.39 0.19
N CYS A 96 -3.10 -6.84 -0.19
CA CYS A 96 -2.03 -7.59 -0.83
C CYS A 96 -1.38 -8.49 0.20
N ASN A 97 -1.69 -9.78 0.11
CA ASN A 97 -1.04 -10.80 0.93
C ASN A 97 0.09 -11.41 0.13
N TYR A 98 1.23 -11.59 0.80
CA TYR A 98 2.44 -12.19 0.24
C TYR A 98 2.87 -13.44 1.02
N TYR A 99 2.06 -13.85 2.01
CA TYR A 99 2.31 -14.98 2.89
C TYR A 99 1.21 -16.02 2.78
N CYS A 100 1.59 -17.26 2.48
CA CYS A 100 0.66 -18.39 2.48
C CYS A 100 0.14 -18.79 3.88
N SER A 101 0.66 -18.18 4.94
CA SER A 101 0.10 -18.34 6.29
C SER A 101 -1.16 -17.50 6.52
N GLU A 102 -1.44 -16.53 5.67
CA GLU A 102 -2.49 -15.52 5.88
C GLU A 102 -3.65 -15.66 4.90
N LYS A 103 -3.42 -16.26 3.72
CA LYS A 103 -4.43 -16.38 2.66
C LYS A 103 -4.18 -17.58 1.73
N ASP A 104 -5.25 -18.09 1.13
CA ASP A 104 -5.19 -19.21 0.17
C ASP A 104 -4.67 -18.80 -1.22
N ILE A 105 -4.61 -17.49 -1.48
CA ILE A 105 -4.06 -16.90 -2.70
C ILE A 105 -3.22 -15.68 -2.33
N ILE A 106 -2.04 -15.56 -2.92
CA ILE A 106 -1.12 -14.44 -2.65
C ILE A 106 -0.61 -13.83 -3.96
N ALA A 107 -0.22 -12.57 -3.88
CA ALA A 107 0.35 -11.84 -5.02
C ALA A 107 1.84 -12.14 -5.20
N ASP A 108 2.36 -11.97 -6.41
CA ASP A 108 3.80 -11.89 -6.63
C ASP A 108 4.35 -10.53 -6.17
N PRO A 109 5.41 -10.49 -5.35
CA PRO A 109 6.01 -9.25 -4.89
C PRO A 109 6.55 -8.34 -6.00
N TRP A 110 6.90 -8.89 -7.16
CA TRP A 110 7.62 -8.21 -8.24
C TRP A 110 6.87 -8.20 -9.57
N ASP A 111 5.86 -9.05 -9.75
CA ASP A 111 5.06 -9.14 -10.98
C ASP A 111 3.56 -9.07 -10.72
N CYS A 112 2.99 -7.91 -11.02
CA CYS A 112 1.56 -7.66 -10.89
C CYS A 112 0.65 -8.66 -11.59
N GLY A 113 1.13 -9.25 -12.69
CA GLY A 113 0.38 -10.21 -13.47
C GLY A 113 0.48 -11.63 -12.94
N THR A 114 1.15 -11.88 -11.82
CA THR A 114 1.40 -13.22 -11.29
C THR A 114 0.83 -13.37 -9.87
N TYR A 115 0.17 -14.49 -9.63
CA TYR A 115 -0.34 -14.88 -8.31
C TYR A 115 -0.03 -16.36 -8.01
N TYR A 116 -0.21 -16.75 -6.75
CA TYR A 116 0.08 -18.11 -6.28
C TYR A 116 -1.09 -18.64 -5.46
N TYR A 117 -1.43 -19.91 -5.62
CA TYR A 117 -2.26 -20.61 -4.66
C TYR A 117 -1.39 -21.15 -3.52
N CYS A 118 -1.93 -21.09 -2.32
CA CYS A 118 -1.26 -21.57 -1.13
C CYS A 118 -1.80 -22.95 -0.76
N THR A 119 -0.90 -23.89 -0.46
CA THR A 119 -1.26 -25.23 0.02
C THR A 119 -0.25 -25.61 1.11
N GLU A 120 -0.77 -25.94 2.30
CA GLU A 120 0.06 -26.27 3.47
C GLU A 120 1.09 -25.18 3.81
N GLY A 121 0.74 -23.90 3.61
CA GLY A 121 1.61 -22.75 3.89
C GLY A 121 2.70 -22.50 2.86
N LEU A 122 2.68 -23.21 1.72
CA LEU A 122 3.64 -23.05 0.62
C LEU A 122 2.94 -22.53 -0.65
N PRO A 123 3.57 -21.60 -1.40
CA PRO A 123 3.04 -21.15 -2.67
C PRO A 123 3.20 -22.21 -3.76
N SER A 124 2.25 -22.26 -4.69
CA SER A 124 2.30 -23.05 -5.92
C SER A 124 3.36 -22.52 -6.90
N GLN A 125 3.38 -23.03 -8.13
CA GLN A 125 4.01 -22.27 -9.22
C GLN A 125 3.25 -20.95 -9.46
N GLY A 126 3.95 -19.93 -9.95
CA GLY A 126 3.33 -18.67 -10.35
C GLY A 126 2.33 -18.88 -11.48
N LEU A 127 1.14 -18.31 -11.33
CA LEU A 127 0.06 -18.36 -12.30
C LEU A 127 -0.16 -16.96 -12.88
N PRO A 128 -0.22 -16.83 -14.20
CA PRO A 128 -0.46 -15.54 -14.82
C PRO A 128 -1.94 -15.18 -14.73
N CYS A 129 -2.21 -13.89 -14.56
CA CYS A 129 -3.50 -13.31 -14.82
C CYS A 129 -3.84 -13.37 -16.32
N PRO A 130 -5.13 -13.48 -16.68
CA PRO A 130 -5.57 -13.42 -18.08
C PRO A 130 -5.18 -12.10 -18.75
N ALA A 131 -4.95 -12.13 -20.06
CA ALA A 131 -4.53 -10.94 -20.83
C ALA A 131 -5.54 -9.79 -20.77
N GLU A 132 -6.83 -10.10 -20.66
CA GLU A 132 -7.90 -9.11 -20.54
C GLU A 132 -7.98 -8.46 -19.16
N LYS A 133 -7.35 -9.08 -18.14
CA LYS A 133 -7.34 -8.61 -16.75
C LYS A 133 -5.95 -8.79 -16.15
N PRO A 134 -4.93 -8.04 -16.59
CA PRO A 134 -3.54 -8.39 -16.33
C PRO A 134 -3.01 -7.99 -14.95
N TYR A 135 -3.83 -7.44 -14.05
CA TYR A 135 -3.38 -6.91 -12.76
C TYR A 135 -4.03 -7.65 -11.59
N PHE A 136 -3.24 -8.36 -10.78
CA PHE A 136 -3.74 -9.04 -9.59
C PHE A 136 -3.87 -8.04 -8.42
N ASP A 137 -5.05 -7.99 -7.81
CA ASP A 137 -5.37 -7.06 -6.71
C ASP A 137 -5.26 -7.66 -5.31
N GLY A 138 -4.63 -8.83 -5.21
CA GLY A 138 -4.52 -9.58 -3.95
C GLY A 138 -5.64 -10.59 -3.77
N ASP A 139 -6.75 -10.48 -4.51
CA ASP A 139 -7.88 -11.42 -4.49
C ASP A 139 -8.16 -12.02 -5.87
N ALA A 140 -8.16 -11.19 -6.90
CA ALA A 140 -8.50 -11.56 -8.27
C ALA A 140 -7.74 -10.72 -9.31
N CYS A 141 -7.77 -11.21 -10.54
CA CYS A 141 -7.24 -10.47 -11.68
C CYS A 141 -8.23 -9.37 -12.13
N GLN A 142 -7.70 -8.17 -12.37
CA GLN A 142 -8.41 -6.94 -12.66
C GLN A 142 -7.92 -6.30 -13.96
N THR A 143 -8.76 -5.44 -14.54
CA THR A 143 -8.43 -4.62 -15.72
C THR A 143 -7.64 -3.35 -15.36
N ASP A 144 -7.68 -2.94 -14.10
CA ASP A 144 -7.17 -1.66 -13.64
C ASP A 144 -5.76 -1.80 -13.06
N ALA A 145 -4.80 -1.09 -13.66
CA ALA A 145 -3.40 -1.08 -13.25
C ALA A 145 -3.20 -0.50 -11.84
N GLY A 146 -4.07 0.42 -11.42
CA GLY A 146 -4.01 1.02 -10.10
C GLY A 146 -4.30 0.03 -8.98
N LYS A 147 -4.92 -1.13 -9.29
CA LYS A 147 -5.20 -2.20 -8.32
C LYS A 147 -4.04 -3.17 -8.11
N CYS A 148 -2.86 -2.85 -8.62
CA CYS A 148 -1.75 -3.77 -8.65
C CYS A 148 -1.16 -4.12 -7.27
N CYS A 149 -1.13 -5.42 -6.93
CA CYS A 149 -0.47 -5.96 -5.74
C CYS A 149 0.97 -6.42 -5.97
N SER A 150 1.81 -5.61 -6.61
CA SER A 150 3.26 -5.87 -6.71
C SER A 150 4.07 -4.66 -6.27
N CYS A 151 5.37 -4.73 -6.51
CA CYS A 151 6.32 -3.69 -6.16
C CYS A 151 6.44 -3.48 -4.66
N ILE A 152 6.79 -4.55 -3.96
CA ILE A 152 7.26 -4.45 -2.58
C ILE A 152 8.66 -5.03 -2.48
N SER A 153 9.48 -4.45 -1.61
CA SER A 153 10.73 -5.06 -1.20
C SER A 153 10.42 -6.35 -0.42
N TYR A 154 10.95 -7.48 -0.88
CA TYR A 154 10.60 -8.81 -0.38
C TYR A 154 11.84 -9.69 -0.21
N CYS A 155 11.87 -10.43 0.90
CA CYS A 155 12.89 -11.41 1.24
C CYS A 155 12.42 -12.81 0.83
N SER A 156 13.04 -13.40 -0.20
CA SER A 156 12.79 -14.80 -0.53
C SER A 156 13.46 -15.76 0.46
N ALA A 157 13.17 -17.05 0.34
CA ALA A 157 13.89 -18.08 1.10
C ALA A 157 15.42 -18.04 0.87
N ALA A 158 15.86 -17.63 -0.33
CA ALA A 158 17.27 -17.50 -0.67
C ALA A 158 17.94 -16.25 -0.09
N ASP A 159 17.15 -15.24 0.29
CA ASP A 159 17.63 -13.96 0.81
C ASP A 159 17.75 -13.96 2.34
N ARG A 160 17.43 -15.07 3.00
CA ARG A 160 17.51 -15.14 4.47
C ARG A 160 18.94 -14.87 4.94
N ASN A 161 19.08 -13.91 5.87
CA ASN A 161 20.32 -13.34 6.38
C ASN A 161 21.17 -12.61 5.33
N ARG A 162 20.56 -12.12 4.26
CA ARG A 162 21.17 -11.27 3.24
C ARG A 162 20.54 -9.88 3.24
N LEU A 163 21.15 -8.99 2.48
CA LEU A 163 20.64 -7.67 2.16
C LEU A 163 19.91 -7.72 0.81
N VAL A 164 18.73 -7.13 0.75
CA VAL A 164 17.96 -6.93 -0.50
C VAL A 164 17.83 -5.44 -0.78
N ALA A 165 17.78 -5.07 -2.06
CA ALA A 165 17.59 -3.68 -2.45
C ALA A 165 16.20 -3.18 -2.05
N ASP A 166 16.10 -1.89 -1.75
CA ASP A 166 14.80 -1.23 -1.81
C ASP A 166 14.35 -1.15 -3.27
N VAL A 167 13.15 -1.63 -3.57
CA VAL A 167 12.61 -1.64 -4.93
C VAL A 167 12.29 -0.24 -5.47
N PHE A 168 12.17 0.76 -4.58
CA PHE A 168 11.86 2.16 -4.87
C PHE A 168 13.05 3.13 -4.69
N ASP A 169 14.10 2.71 -3.99
CA ASP A 169 15.28 3.54 -3.76
C ASP A 169 16.56 2.70 -3.92
N CYS A 170 17.22 2.86 -5.07
CA CYS A 170 18.45 2.12 -5.37
C CYS A 170 19.63 2.44 -4.44
N THR A 171 19.52 3.47 -3.60
CA THR A 171 20.52 3.79 -2.56
C THR A 171 20.22 3.12 -1.22
N SER A 172 19.04 2.53 -1.08
CA SER A 172 18.56 1.92 0.15
C SER A 172 18.44 0.39 0.02
N TYR A 173 18.45 -0.27 1.18
CA TYR A 173 18.43 -1.72 1.29
C TYR A 173 17.86 -2.17 2.64
N TYR A 174 17.50 -3.45 2.73
CA TYR A 174 16.96 -4.06 3.94
C TYR A 174 17.75 -5.31 4.30
N TYR A 175 17.94 -5.55 5.60
CA TYR A 175 18.40 -6.85 6.08
C TYR A 175 17.23 -7.84 6.24
N CYS A 176 17.33 -8.98 5.56
CA CYS A 176 16.33 -10.02 5.56
C CYS A 176 16.52 -11.02 6.71
N ASN A 177 15.86 -10.78 7.85
CA ASN A 177 15.85 -11.70 9.00
C ASN A 177 14.87 -12.89 8.80
N LYS A 178 13.82 -12.71 8.01
CA LYS A 178 12.78 -13.72 7.71
C LYS A 178 12.33 -13.62 6.25
N VAL A 179 11.65 -14.65 5.77
CA VAL A 179 11.01 -14.65 4.44
C VAL A 179 9.75 -13.79 4.50
N GLY A 180 9.48 -12.99 3.46
CA GLY A 180 8.33 -12.09 3.40
C GLY A 180 8.65 -10.65 2.98
N PRO A 181 7.66 -9.74 2.93
CA PRO A 181 7.89 -8.30 2.92
C PRO A 181 8.98 -7.86 3.91
N VAL A 182 9.86 -6.98 3.46
CA VAL A 182 10.90 -6.41 4.32
C VAL A 182 10.30 -5.64 5.49
N GLU A 183 10.97 -5.68 6.63
CA GLU A 183 10.53 -4.90 7.79
C GLU A 183 11.24 -3.53 7.81
N PRO A 184 10.50 -2.42 7.99
CA PRO A 184 11.09 -1.07 8.03
C PRO A 184 12.20 -0.89 9.09
N PHE A 185 12.16 -1.69 10.16
CA PHE A 185 13.18 -1.68 11.21
C PHE A 185 14.58 -2.07 10.68
N PHE A 186 14.65 -2.91 9.65
CA PHE A 186 15.90 -3.36 9.04
C PHE A 186 16.32 -2.54 7.82
N HIS A 187 15.66 -1.42 7.57
CA HIS A 187 16.00 -0.48 6.51
C HIS A 187 17.33 0.22 6.78
N SER A 188 18.11 0.46 5.74
CA SER A 188 19.35 1.24 5.78
C SER A 188 19.63 1.86 4.43
N THR A 189 20.37 2.97 4.43
CA THR A 189 20.74 3.70 3.22
C THR A 189 22.25 3.72 3.07
N CYS A 190 22.72 3.68 1.82
CA CYS A 190 24.12 3.76 1.49
C CYS A 190 24.71 5.13 1.88
N PRO A 191 25.88 5.17 2.54
CA PRO A 191 26.56 6.45 2.81
C PRO A 191 26.97 7.20 1.55
N ALA A 192 27.28 6.46 0.48
CA ALA A 192 27.56 6.97 -0.86
C ALA A 192 27.28 5.86 -1.89
N GLY A 193 26.85 6.28 -3.10
CA GLY A 193 26.56 5.36 -4.19
C GLY A 193 25.27 4.56 -4.02
N ASN A 194 25.15 3.48 -4.79
CA ASN A 194 23.95 2.63 -4.86
C ASN A 194 24.21 1.27 -4.20
N PHE A 195 23.15 0.59 -3.78
CA PHE A 195 23.25 -0.74 -3.21
C PHE A 195 23.47 -1.80 -4.29
N ASP A 196 24.62 -2.47 -4.24
CA ASP A 196 24.98 -3.59 -5.09
C ASP A 196 24.51 -4.89 -4.44
N TYR A 197 23.33 -5.36 -4.85
CA TYR A 197 22.74 -6.58 -4.29
C TYR A 197 23.52 -7.85 -4.63
N ILE A 198 24.32 -7.84 -5.71
CA ILE A 198 25.14 -8.99 -6.11
C ILE A 198 26.27 -9.16 -5.11
N TYR A 199 26.96 -8.08 -4.76
CA TYR A 199 28.08 -8.09 -3.84
C TYR A 199 27.73 -7.68 -2.40
N GLN A 200 26.46 -7.41 -2.11
CA GLN A 200 25.92 -7.13 -0.77
C GLN A 200 26.58 -5.92 -0.10
N ARG A 201 26.80 -4.83 -0.85
CA ARG A 201 27.48 -3.62 -0.35
C ARG A 201 27.11 -2.36 -1.13
N CYS A 202 27.41 -1.19 -0.57
CA CYS A 202 27.29 0.08 -1.28
C CYS A 202 28.45 0.27 -2.28
N SER A 203 28.14 0.86 -3.43
CA SER A 203 29.10 1.09 -4.51
C SER A 203 28.76 2.36 -5.28
N GLU A 204 29.75 3.26 -5.41
CA GLU A 204 29.62 4.50 -6.19
C GLU A 204 29.57 4.27 -7.70
N THR A 205 29.97 3.09 -8.17
CA THR A 205 29.99 2.74 -9.59
C THR A 205 28.88 1.77 -9.98
N TYR A 206 28.17 1.19 -9.01
CA TYR A 206 27.06 0.32 -9.31
C TYR A 206 25.90 1.16 -9.86
N PRO A 207 25.28 0.77 -10.98
CA PRO A 207 24.19 1.55 -11.54
C PRO A 207 22.98 1.56 -10.61
N CYS A 208 22.27 2.68 -10.59
CA CYS A 208 20.98 2.76 -9.90
C CYS A 208 19.95 1.98 -10.72
N PHE A 209 19.41 0.90 -10.13
CA PHE A 209 18.33 0.11 -10.70
C PHE A 209 17.15 0.09 -9.73
N GLU A 210 16.20 0.99 -9.95
CA GLU A 210 14.88 0.89 -9.33
C GLU A 210 14.12 -0.23 -10.05
N GLN A 211 13.95 -1.37 -9.36
CA GLN A 211 13.20 -2.51 -9.89
C GLN A 211 11.73 -2.14 -10.11
N CYS A 212 11.23 -1.26 -9.26
CA CYS A 212 9.97 -0.59 -9.46
C CYS A 212 10.25 0.86 -9.76
N SER A 213 10.36 1.17 -11.05
CA SER A 213 9.99 2.51 -11.50
C SER A 213 8.48 2.49 -11.57
N GLU A 214 7.85 3.09 -10.57
CA GLU A 214 6.42 3.24 -10.55
C GLU A 214 5.93 3.75 -11.94
N GLY A 215 5.21 2.91 -12.70
CA GLY A 215 4.64 3.31 -14.00
C GLY A 215 5.33 2.82 -15.30
N ARG A 216 6.34 1.94 -15.29
CA ARG A 216 6.72 1.24 -16.54
C ARG A 216 5.89 -0.03 -16.77
N THR A 217 4.72 0.13 -17.38
CA THR A 217 4.14 -0.96 -18.18
C THR A 217 5.19 -1.43 -19.19
N ARG A 218 5.61 -2.70 -19.14
CA ARG A 218 6.33 -3.31 -20.25
C ARG A 218 5.46 -3.16 -21.50
N LYS A 219 5.89 -2.34 -22.45
CA LYS A 219 5.47 -2.47 -23.85
C LYS A 219 6.13 -3.68 -24.48
#